data_AF-A0A810KTF7-F1
#
_entry.id   AF-A0A810KTF7-F1
#
_cell.length_a   1.000
_cell.length_b   1.000
_cell.length_c   1.000
_cell.angle_alpha   90.00
_cell.angle_beta   90.00
_cell.angle_gamma   90.00
#
_symmetry.space_group_name_H-M   'P 1'
#
loop_
_entity.id
_entity.type
_entity.pdbx_description
1 polymer ?
#
loop_
_entity_poly.entity_id
_entity_poly.type
_entity_poly.pdbx_seq_one_letter_code
_entity_poly.pdbx_strand_id
1 'polypeptide(L)'
;MVCALLGTTSLAAADTLPASHSFDLSAQVARHPVIVKEEMQHPYWGGPVQAFAFDDVHHYLFVVQNHNIYSSYTAHGAFEAYTDTLVINRIPLTGARAGQVIDSMTVPDAGHGSIGVVPVGSGSQIWLEGDPNGPASGPCAGQHTCPASNDTEIFGTEIDSFMYRPNAITTTTRPAGLVAHFAGNYHISVSSDPVHRRLAIRYWNASLSSFRVAVYDWNDVHDPALLRVSIPQTSFAQGFVLYGQYYYVLNGKCLPSDAGCTDSTQLIEMDLDSVGSQGSSTQATITQQAHTAALATTLAGLKGEPEGIAVHADARGHIGLFFGFNSRLLAENNLPKVVSIVCKVGWLPHVASPQPDSCPN
;
A
#
# COMPACT_ATOMS: atom_id res chain seq x y z
N MET A 1 58.15 -0.67 4.68
CA MET A 1 57.53 -1.15 3.43
C MET A 1 56.18 -1.75 3.82
N VAL A 2 55.11 -0.95 3.72
CA VAL A 2 53.77 -1.33 4.15
C VAL A 2 53.04 -1.81 2.90
N CYS A 3 52.70 -3.10 2.84
CA CYS A 3 51.84 -3.65 1.80
C CYS A 3 50.39 -3.37 2.19
N ALA A 4 49.72 -2.48 1.46
CA ALA A 4 48.31 -2.22 1.60
C ALA A 4 47.49 -3.38 1.02
N LEU A 5 46.61 -3.97 1.82
CA LEU A 5 45.48 -4.76 1.32
C LEU A 5 44.44 -3.78 0.77
N LEU A 6 44.24 -3.80 -0.54
CA LEU A 6 43.04 -3.27 -1.19
C LEU A 6 42.14 -4.45 -1.53
N GLY A 7 41.29 -4.85 -0.58
CA GLY A 7 40.15 -5.70 -0.85
C GLY A 7 38.94 -4.82 -1.12
N THR A 8 38.67 -4.50 -2.38
CA THR A 8 37.38 -3.94 -2.79
C THR A 8 36.40 -5.08 -2.95
N THR A 9 35.58 -5.35 -1.94
CA THR A 9 34.37 -6.17 -2.12
C THR A 9 33.34 -5.30 -2.80
N SER A 10 33.19 -5.42 -4.13
CA SER A 10 31.98 -4.95 -4.79
C SER A 10 30.85 -5.91 -4.42
N LEU A 11 29.90 -5.46 -3.61
CA LEU A 11 28.60 -6.13 -3.51
C LEU A 11 27.96 -6.02 -4.89
N ALA A 12 27.86 -7.14 -5.60
CA ALA A 12 27.02 -7.22 -6.78
C ALA A 12 25.58 -6.91 -6.36
N ALA A 13 24.90 -6.02 -7.09
CA ALA A 13 23.47 -5.86 -6.95
C ALA A 13 22.82 -7.24 -7.11
N ALA A 14 22.00 -7.66 -6.14
CA ALA A 14 21.25 -8.89 -6.29
C ALA A 14 20.21 -8.68 -7.40
N ASP A 15 20.47 -9.24 -8.58
CA ASP A 15 19.56 -9.21 -9.74
C ASP A 15 18.24 -9.97 -9.50
N THR A 16 18.13 -10.68 -8.37
CA THR A 16 16.98 -11.52 -7.99
C THR A 16 16.40 -11.07 -6.66
N LEU A 17 15.08 -10.97 -6.58
CA LEU A 17 14.39 -10.70 -5.34
C LEU A 17 14.52 -11.88 -4.36
N PRO A 18 14.28 -11.67 -3.06
CA PRO A 18 14.28 -12.76 -2.09
C PRO A 18 13.24 -13.81 -2.46
N ALA A 19 13.68 -15.05 -2.61
CA ALA A 19 12.77 -16.17 -2.85
C ALA A 19 11.79 -16.33 -1.68
N SER A 20 10.52 -16.48 -1.99
CA SER A 20 9.44 -16.59 -1.01
C SER A 20 8.44 -17.68 -1.43
N HIS A 21 7.56 -18.07 -0.50
CA HIS A 21 6.42 -18.92 -0.84
C HIS A 21 5.25 -18.05 -1.29
N SER A 22 4.50 -18.48 -2.30
CA SER A 22 3.27 -17.80 -2.72
C SER A 22 2.12 -18.05 -1.73
N PHE A 23 1.21 -17.08 -1.62
CA PHE A 23 -0.04 -17.24 -0.87
C PHE A 23 -1.09 -18.01 -1.68
N ASP A 24 -1.23 -19.31 -1.46
CA ASP A 24 -2.33 -20.06 -2.06
C ASP A 24 -3.67 -19.79 -1.35
N LEU A 25 -4.40 -18.78 -1.84
CA LEU A 25 -5.70 -18.43 -1.29
C LEU A 25 -6.76 -19.51 -1.49
N SER A 26 -6.64 -20.39 -2.49
CA SER A 26 -7.64 -21.42 -2.76
C SER A 26 -7.74 -22.46 -1.63
N ALA A 27 -6.64 -22.70 -0.92
CA ALA A 27 -6.57 -23.60 0.22
C ALA A 27 -6.77 -22.89 1.59
N GLN A 28 -6.56 -21.58 1.68
CA GLN A 28 -6.39 -20.86 2.94
C GLN A 28 -7.64 -20.14 3.47
N VAL A 29 -8.68 -19.94 2.64
CA VAL A 29 -9.89 -19.20 3.02
C VAL A 29 -10.57 -19.77 4.28
N ALA A 30 -10.56 -21.08 4.48
CA ALA A 30 -11.45 -21.75 5.42
C ALA A 30 -11.20 -21.50 6.93
N ARG A 31 -10.25 -20.66 7.35
CA ARG A 31 -9.70 -20.74 8.74
C ARG A 31 -9.41 -19.47 9.55
N HIS A 32 -9.65 -18.22 9.10
CA HIS A 32 -8.98 -17.08 9.76
C HIS A 32 -9.83 -15.91 10.32
N PRO A 33 -9.39 -15.31 11.45
CA PRO A 33 -10.06 -14.23 12.18
C PRO A 33 -9.78 -12.84 11.59
N VAL A 34 -10.77 -11.96 11.71
CA VAL A 34 -10.67 -10.51 11.47
C VAL A 34 -9.73 -9.90 12.52
N ILE A 35 -8.63 -9.24 12.09
CA ILE A 35 -7.61 -8.71 13.01
C ILE A 35 -7.92 -7.27 13.45
N VAL A 36 -8.58 -6.47 12.62
CA VAL A 36 -9.10 -5.16 13.03
C VAL A 36 -10.51 -4.98 12.47
N LYS A 37 -11.51 -5.14 13.33
CA LYS A 37 -12.87 -4.63 13.12
C LYS A 37 -13.01 -3.35 13.94
N GLU A 38 -12.26 -2.32 13.55
CA GLU A 38 -12.49 -1.01 14.13
C GLU A 38 -13.38 -0.24 13.16
N GLU A 39 -14.56 0.11 13.66
CA GLU A 39 -15.33 1.16 13.06
C GLU A 39 -14.52 2.44 13.17
N MET A 40 -13.70 2.72 12.16
CA MET A 40 -12.89 3.94 12.07
C MET A 40 -13.78 5.13 11.71
N GLN A 41 -14.78 5.38 12.55
CA GLN A 41 -15.54 6.61 12.61
C GLN A 41 -14.78 7.58 13.50
N HIS A 42 -13.95 8.44 12.92
CA HIS A 42 -13.77 9.72 13.59
C HIS A 42 -15.04 10.54 13.31
N PRO A 43 -15.80 10.99 14.32
CA PRO A 43 -17.10 11.65 14.16
C PRO A 43 -17.10 12.98 13.37
N TYR A 44 -15.95 13.38 12.83
CA TYR A 44 -15.74 14.62 12.11
C TYR A 44 -14.72 14.53 10.94
N TRP A 45 -13.98 13.40 10.73
CA TRP A 45 -12.76 13.39 9.87
C TRP A 45 -12.46 12.09 9.08
N GLY A 46 -13.29 11.02 9.13
CA GLY A 46 -12.91 9.71 8.55
C GLY A 46 -13.70 9.31 7.30
N GLY A 47 -13.07 9.36 6.13
CA GLY A 47 -13.57 8.76 4.89
C GLY A 47 -13.21 7.26 4.76
N PRO A 48 -13.46 6.65 3.58
CA PRO A 48 -13.03 5.28 3.29
C PRO A 48 -11.52 5.09 3.50
N VAL A 49 -11.12 3.91 3.98
CA VAL A 49 -9.70 3.49 3.94
C VAL A 49 -9.24 3.45 2.49
N GLN A 50 -8.02 3.90 2.24
CA GLN A 50 -7.39 3.84 0.92
C GLN A 50 -6.24 2.82 0.90
N ALA A 51 -5.43 2.81 1.95
CA ALA A 51 -4.35 1.85 2.11
C ALA A 51 -4.01 1.65 3.59
N PHE A 52 -3.18 0.65 3.85
CA PHE A 52 -2.58 0.42 5.15
C PHE A 52 -1.25 -0.31 5.01
N ALA A 53 -0.37 -0.15 6.00
CA ALA A 53 0.93 -0.81 6.04
C ALA A 53 1.34 -1.10 7.48
N PHE A 54 2.20 -2.10 7.66
CA PHE A 54 2.67 -2.54 8.97
C PHE A 54 4.09 -2.05 9.24
N ASP A 55 4.32 -1.65 10.48
CA ASP A 55 5.64 -1.53 11.09
C ASP A 55 5.85 -2.71 12.04
N ASP A 56 6.47 -3.77 11.53
CA ASP A 56 6.69 -5.01 12.29
C ASP A 56 7.70 -4.83 13.42
N VAL A 57 8.57 -3.83 13.34
CA VAL A 57 9.61 -3.54 14.34
C VAL A 57 9.01 -2.80 15.54
N HIS A 58 8.17 -1.79 15.29
CA HIS A 58 7.51 -1.02 16.34
C HIS A 58 6.11 -1.53 16.70
N HIS A 59 5.65 -2.58 16.01
CA HIS A 59 4.36 -3.25 16.22
C HIS A 59 3.15 -2.33 16.04
N TYR A 60 3.14 -1.57 14.94
CA TYR A 60 2.03 -0.70 14.57
C TYR A 60 1.45 -1.08 13.21
N LEU A 61 0.14 -0.93 13.07
CA LEU A 61 -0.55 -0.80 11.80
C LEU A 61 -0.83 0.69 11.56
N PHE A 62 -0.49 1.16 10.37
CA PHE A 62 -0.85 2.48 9.88
C PHE A 62 -1.96 2.34 8.85
N VAL A 63 -3.03 3.10 9.02
CA VAL A 63 -4.19 3.08 8.11
C VAL A 63 -4.44 4.48 7.58
N VAL A 64 -4.54 4.59 6.26
CA VAL A 64 -4.81 5.84 5.56
C VAL A 64 -6.26 5.91 5.16
N GLN A 65 -6.91 7.04 5.45
CA GLN A 65 -8.27 7.34 5.05
C GLN A 65 -8.31 8.68 4.32
N ASN A 66 -9.22 8.80 3.36
CA ASN A 66 -9.54 10.09 2.77
C ASN A 66 -10.08 11.02 3.86
N HIS A 67 -9.56 12.25 3.90
CA HIS A 67 -10.08 13.25 4.81
C HIS A 67 -11.34 13.87 4.19
N ASN A 68 -12.49 13.31 4.54
CA ASN A 68 -13.77 13.95 4.24
C ASN A 68 -13.98 15.11 5.21
N ILE A 69 -13.52 16.30 4.84
CA ILE A 69 -14.14 17.50 5.42
C ILE A 69 -15.57 17.48 4.89
N TYR A 70 -16.57 17.34 5.77
CA TYR A 70 -17.95 17.67 5.45
C TYR A 70 -18.06 19.19 5.23
N SER A 71 -17.38 19.74 4.22
CA SER A 71 -17.58 21.12 3.81
C SER A 71 -18.87 21.16 3.01
N SER A 72 -19.95 21.43 3.74
CA SER A 72 -21.31 21.63 3.26
C SER A 72 -22.03 20.39 2.72
N TYR A 73 -22.93 19.86 3.56
CA TYR A 73 -24.17 19.28 3.07
C TYR A 73 -24.94 20.41 2.36
N THR A 74 -24.60 20.75 1.12
CA THR A 74 -25.52 21.58 0.33
C THR A 74 -26.79 20.76 0.14
N ALA A 75 -27.94 21.41 0.19
CA ALA A 75 -29.27 20.80 0.22
C ALA A 75 -29.64 19.96 -1.03
N HIS A 76 -28.66 19.58 -1.85
CA HIS A 76 -28.81 18.88 -3.13
C HIS A 76 -28.06 17.54 -3.21
N GLY A 77 -27.44 17.05 -2.13
CA GLY A 77 -26.92 15.67 -2.08
C GLY A 77 -25.70 15.41 -2.97
N ALA A 78 -24.97 16.45 -3.38
CA ALA A 78 -23.69 16.31 -4.07
C ALA A 78 -22.54 16.29 -3.06
N PHE A 79 -21.71 15.25 -3.11
CA PHE A 79 -20.43 15.19 -2.42
C PHE A 79 -19.46 16.14 -3.15
N GLU A 80 -19.21 17.33 -2.61
CA GLU A 80 -18.20 18.25 -3.15
C GLU A 80 -16.85 18.08 -2.45
N ALA A 81 -15.82 17.96 -3.29
CA ALA A 81 -14.37 17.91 -3.03
C ALA A 81 -13.81 16.63 -2.37
N TYR A 82 -13.28 15.73 -3.21
CA TYR A 82 -12.10 14.96 -2.82
C TYR A 82 -11.04 15.97 -2.43
N THR A 83 -10.75 16.09 -1.14
CA THR A 83 -9.51 16.76 -0.74
C THR A 83 -8.40 15.75 -0.95
N ASP A 84 -7.28 16.19 -1.50
CA ASP A 84 -6.01 15.47 -1.50
C ASP A 84 -5.41 15.36 -0.08
N THR A 85 -6.22 15.59 0.95
CA THR A 85 -5.82 15.48 2.33
C THR A 85 -6.19 14.09 2.85
N LEU A 86 -5.24 13.48 3.52
CA LEU A 86 -5.37 12.14 4.08
C LEU A 86 -5.20 12.18 5.60
N VAL A 87 -5.84 11.23 6.27
CA VAL A 87 -5.65 10.96 7.69
C VAL A 87 -4.95 9.62 7.85
N ILE A 88 -3.80 9.63 8.50
CA ILE A 88 -3.00 8.45 8.82
C ILE A 88 -3.20 8.11 10.29
N ASN A 89 -3.94 7.04 10.55
CA ASN A 89 -4.20 6.52 11.89
C ASN A 89 -3.12 5.51 12.28
N ARG A 90 -2.68 5.55 13.55
CA ARG A 90 -1.76 4.57 14.10
C ARG A 90 -2.49 3.66 15.10
N ILE A 91 -2.30 2.36 14.92
CA ILE A 91 -2.97 1.30 15.68
C ILE A 91 -1.90 0.33 16.22
N PRO A 92 -1.76 0.14 17.54
CA PRO A 92 -0.82 -0.84 18.08
C PRO A 92 -1.33 -2.26 17.81
N LEU A 93 -0.41 -3.17 17.49
CA LEU A 93 -0.70 -4.60 17.29
C LEU A 93 -0.61 -5.40 18.59
N THR A 94 -0.06 -4.80 19.65
CA THR A 94 0.18 -5.45 20.95
C THR A 94 -0.20 -4.54 22.12
N GLY A 95 -0.27 -5.11 23.32
CA GLY A 95 -0.58 -4.38 24.54
C GLY A 95 -2.09 -4.13 24.76
N ALA A 96 -2.40 -3.32 25.78
CA ALA A 96 -3.78 -3.15 26.26
C ALA A 96 -4.72 -2.40 25.30
N ARG A 97 -4.14 -1.63 24.36
CA ARG A 97 -4.89 -0.90 23.32
C ARG A 97 -4.76 -1.54 21.93
N ALA A 98 -4.29 -2.80 21.86
CA ALA A 98 -4.11 -3.50 20.60
C ALA A 98 -5.40 -3.45 19.74
N GLY A 99 -5.25 -3.09 18.47
CA GLY A 99 -6.37 -2.99 17.52
C GLY A 99 -7.25 -1.75 17.70
N GLN A 100 -6.81 -0.74 18.45
CA GLN A 100 -7.51 0.55 18.60
C GLN A 100 -6.68 1.70 18.02
N VAL A 101 -7.32 2.66 17.36
CA VAL A 101 -6.65 3.92 16.99
C VAL A 101 -6.17 4.65 18.25
N ILE A 102 -4.87 4.94 18.34
CA ILE A 102 -4.27 5.63 19.49
C ILE A 102 -3.94 7.10 19.20
N ASP A 103 -3.65 7.43 17.95
CA ASP A 103 -3.42 8.78 17.44
C ASP A 103 -3.52 8.80 15.91
N SER A 104 -3.55 10.01 15.33
CA SER A 104 -3.60 10.23 13.89
C SER A 104 -2.70 11.38 13.44
N MET A 105 -2.40 11.44 12.15
CA MET A 105 -1.70 12.54 11.50
C MET A 105 -2.46 12.93 10.22
N THR A 106 -2.75 14.22 10.04
CA THR A 106 -3.37 14.73 8.82
C THR A 106 -2.30 15.24 7.87
N VAL A 107 -2.35 14.84 6.60
CA VAL A 107 -1.37 15.17 5.56
C VAL A 107 -2.11 15.75 4.35
N PRO A 108 -1.86 17.01 3.95
CA PRO A 108 -2.44 17.60 2.75
C PRO A 108 -1.61 17.24 1.52
N ASP A 109 -2.16 17.41 0.33
CA ASP A 109 -1.46 17.19 -0.94
C ASP A 109 -0.83 15.77 -1.06
N ALA A 110 -1.60 14.73 -0.72
CA ALA A 110 -1.13 13.36 -0.54
C ALA A 110 -1.72 12.32 -1.54
N GLY A 111 -2.34 12.79 -2.63
CA GLY A 111 -2.85 11.94 -3.70
C GLY A 111 -3.93 10.95 -3.26
N HIS A 112 -3.93 9.76 -3.86
CA HIS A 112 -4.93 8.71 -3.65
C HIS A 112 -4.64 7.82 -2.41
N GLY A 113 -3.50 8.03 -1.74
CA GLY A 113 -3.26 7.50 -0.41
C GLY A 113 -2.65 6.11 -0.31
N SER A 114 -1.86 5.71 -1.31
CA SER A 114 -0.97 4.53 -1.18
C SER A 114 0.17 4.80 -0.18
N ILE A 115 0.47 3.83 0.70
CA ILE A 115 1.56 3.97 1.69
C ILE A 115 2.48 2.77 1.81
N GLY A 116 3.74 3.07 2.10
CA GLY A 116 4.70 2.16 2.70
C GLY A 116 5.17 2.69 4.06
N VAL A 117 5.57 1.79 4.96
CA VAL A 117 6.10 2.17 6.27
C VAL A 117 7.46 1.54 6.47
N VAL A 118 8.44 2.35 6.85
CA VAL A 118 9.82 1.94 7.12
C VAL A 118 10.18 2.27 8.57
N PRO A 119 10.59 1.30 9.39
CA PRO A 119 11.05 1.59 10.75
C PRO A 119 12.41 2.30 10.72
N VAL A 120 12.50 3.45 11.40
CA VAL A 120 13.72 4.27 11.50
C VAL A 120 13.97 4.65 12.96
N GLY A 121 15.04 4.09 13.53
CA GLY A 121 15.39 4.32 14.94
C GLY A 121 14.27 3.84 15.87
N SER A 122 13.63 4.76 16.57
CA SER A 122 12.51 4.49 17.48
C SER A 122 11.14 4.91 16.91
N GLY A 123 11.07 5.25 15.62
CA GLY A 123 9.87 5.76 14.98
C GLY A 123 9.64 5.13 13.61
N SER A 124 8.52 5.50 13.00
CA SER A 124 8.10 5.00 11.69
C SER A 124 8.20 6.13 10.67
N GLN A 125 8.95 5.91 9.59
CA GLN A 125 8.94 6.77 8.42
C GLN A 125 7.80 6.33 7.51
N ILE A 126 6.94 7.27 7.14
CA ILE A 126 5.88 7.08 6.17
C ILE A 126 6.44 7.41 4.80
N TRP A 127 6.20 6.51 3.85
CA TRP A 127 6.34 6.74 2.42
C TRP A 127 4.95 6.83 1.82
N LEU A 128 4.63 7.93 1.16
CA LEU A 128 3.28 8.28 0.74
C LEU A 128 3.34 8.94 -0.63
N GLU A 129 2.29 8.73 -1.40
CA GLU A 129 2.05 9.45 -2.63
C GLU A 129 2.00 10.98 -2.43
N GLY A 130 2.63 11.72 -3.34
CA GLY A 130 2.80 13.16 -3.25
C GLY A 130 2.51 13.88 -4.56
N ASP A 131 2.38 15.20 -4.47
CA ASP A 131 2.11 16.09 -5.61
C ASP A 131 0.89 15.65 -6.48
N PRO A 132 -0.33 15.70 -5.90
CA PRO A 132 -1.57 15.35 -6.58
C PRO A 132 -2.00 16.36 -7.66
N ASN A 133 -1.35 17.53 -7.71
CA ASN A 133 -1.66 18.59 -8.67
C ASN A 133 -0.97 18.37 -10.03
N GLY A 134 -0.24 17.27 -10.16
CA GLY A 134 0.52 16.93 -11.36
C GLY A 134 1.85 17.68 -11.43
N PRO A 135 2.78 17.22 -12.29
CA PRO A 135 4.10 17.80 -12.35
C PRO A 135 4.03 19.24 -12.88
N ALA A 136 5.02 20.08 -12.58
CA ALA A 136 5.03 21.46 -13.10
C ALA A 136 5.10 21.56 -14.64
N SER A 137 5.39 20.47 -15.36
CA SER A 137 5.48 20.41 -16.82
C SER A 137 5.17 19.00 -17.36
N GLY A 138 4.79 18.88 -18.64
CA GLY A 138 4.41 17.62 -19.28
C GLY A 138 2.91 17.51 -19.59
N PRO A 139 2.46 16.40 -20.20
CA PRO A 139 1.07 16.20 -20.62
C PRO A 139 0.03 16.23 -19.50
N CYS A 140 0.44 16.14 -18.24
CA CYS A 140 -0.46 16.18 -17.06
C CYS A 140 -0.13 17.35 -16.12
N ALA A 141 0.51 18.40 -16.65
CA ALA A 141 0.97 19.53 -15.84
C ALA A 141 -0.15 20.41 -15.31
N GLY A 142 -0.20 20.62 -13.99
CA GLY A 142 -1.24 21.40 -13.33
C GLY A 142 -2.65 20.82 -13.50
N GLN A 143 -2.74 19.51 -13.76
CA GLN A 143 -4.01 18.81 -13.95
C GLN A 143 -4.18 17.74 -12.86
N HIS A 144 -5.33 17.77 -12.19
CA HIS A 144 -5.76 16.75 -11.23
C HIS A 144 -6.05 15.39 -11.90
N THR A 145 -6.27 15.38 -13.21
CA THR A 145 -6.52 14.17 -14.00
C THR A 145 -5.54 14.12 -15.16
N CYS A 146 -4.94 12.96 -15.42
CA CYS A 146 -3.91 12.81 -16.44
C CYS A 146 -4.54 12.25 -17.73
N PRO A 147 -4.58 13.00 -18.84
CA PRO A 147 -5.24 12.54 -20.08
C PRO A 147 -4.64 11.25 -20.65
N ALA A 148 -3.40 10.93 -20.28
CA ALA A 148 -2.68 9.76 -20.75
C ALA A 148 -3.14 8.43 -20.13
N SER A 149 -3.85 8.46 -18.99
CA SER A 149 -4.24 7.25 -18.26
C SER A 149 -5.71 6.88 -18.43
N ASN A 150 -6.53 7.71 -19.10
CA ASN A 150 -8.00 7.61 -19.17
C ASN A 150 -8.73 7.59 -17.80
N ASP A 151 -7.98 7.81 -16.73
CA ASP A 151 -8.45 7.76 -15.36
C ASP A 151 -8.91 9.15 -14.89
N THR A 152 -9.98 9.18 -14.11
CA THR A 152 -10.52 10.41 -13.53
C THR A 152 -10.11 10.59 -12.07
N GLU A 153 -9.38 9.64 -11.50
CA GLU A 153 -8.84 9.71 -10.14
C GLU A 153 -7.55 10.56 -10.06
N ILE A 154 -7.38 11.22 -8.90
CA ILE A 154 -6.23 12.08 -8.62
C ILE A 154 -5.11 11.22 -8.07
N PHE A 155 -4.06 11.02 -8.86
CA PHE A 155 -2.84 10.35 -8.42
C PHE A 155 -1.67 11.32 -8.28
N GLY A 156 -0.77 11.00 -7.36
CA GLY A 156 0.48 11.68 -7.17
C GLY A 156 1.45 11.47 -8.32
N THR A 157 2.46 12.33 -8.33
CA THR A 157 3.53 12.36 -9.35
C THR A 157 4.92 12.29 -8.75
N GLU A 158 5.00 12.20 -7.42
CA GLU A 158 6.17 11.90 -6.62
C GLU A 158 5.82 10.96 -5.46
N ILE A 159 6.85 10.42 -4.80
CA ILE A 159 6.71 9.75 -3.51
C ILE A 159 7.42 10.58 -2.45
N ASP A 160 6.69 10.94 -1.41
CA ASP A 160 7.22 11.63 -0.26
C ASP A 160 7.57 10.69 0.87
N SER A 161 8.61 11.07 1.62
CA SER A 161 8.98 10.40 2.86
C SER A 161 9.08 11.39 4.00
N PHE A 162 8.52 11.03 5.16
CA PHE A 162 8.60 11.84 6.38
C PHE A 162 8.41 10.97 7.63
N MET A 163 8.94 11.41 8.76
CA MET A 163 8.68 10.72 10.03
C MET A 163 7.24 10.94 10.48
N TYR A 164 6.56 9.86 10.87
CA TYR A 164 5.24 9.94 11.49
C TYR A 164 5.30 10.77 12.78
N ARG A 165 4.31 11.66 12.97
CA ARG A 165 4.20 12.51 14.16
C ARG A 165 2.80 12.36 14.76
N PRO A 166 2.68 11.78 15.97
CA PRO A 166 1.39 11.60 16.63
C PRO A 166 0.65 12.93 16.81
N ASN A 167 -0.64 12.94 16.46
CA ASN A 167 -1.54 14.09 16.57
C ASN A 167 -1.09 15.34 15.79
N ALA A 168 -0.26 15.17 14.76
CA ALA A 168 0.14 16.27 13.90
C ALA A 168 -0.98 16.58 12.90
N ILE A 169 -1.50 17.80 12.95
CA ILE A 169 -2.47 18.30 11.98
C ILE A 169 -1.72 19.21 11.01
N THR A 170 -1.52 18.72 9.79
CA THR A 170 -1.02 19.54 8.70
C THR A 170 -2.14 19.62 7.67
N THR A 171 -2.89 20.73 7.65
CA THR A 171 -4.06 20.90 6.76
C THR A 171 -3.84 21.95 5.69
N THR A 172 -2.73 22.68 5.76
CA THR A 172 -2.41 23.78 4.84
C THR A 172 -0.92 23.83 4.47
N THR A 173 -0.10 22.95 5.03
CA THR A 173 1.34 22.91 4.80
C THR A 173 1.78 21.45 4.75
N ARG A 174 2.68 21.09 3.84
CA ARG A 174 3.22 19.73 3.78
C ARG A 174 3.96 19.37 5.07
N PRO A 175 4.06 18.07 5.44
CA PRO A 175 4.75 17.65 6.65
C PRO A 175 6.18 18.20 6.79
N ALA A 176 6.54 18.64 7.99
CA ALA A 176 7.88 19.15 8.24
C ALA A 176 8.94 18.04 8.12
N GLY A 177 10.02 18.32 7.38
CA GLY A 177 11.08 17.36 7.11
C GLY A 177 10.74 16.33 6.03
N LEU A 178 9.69 16.59 5.24
CA LEU A 178 9.36 15.83 4.05
C LEU A 178 10.50 15.90 3.03
N VAL A 179 10.77 14.75 2.41
CA VAL A 179 11.68 14.60 1.29
C VAL A 179 10.91 13.98 0.14
N ALA A 180 10.85 14.71 -0.98
CA ALA A 180 10.25 14.26 -2.23
C ALA A 180 11.24 13.40 -3.03
N HIS A 181 10.74 12.28 -3.55
CA HIS A 181 11.49 11.31 -4.35
C HIS A 181 10.74 11.00 -5.64
N PHE A 182 11.46 10.54 -6.66
CA PHE A 182 10.86 10.04 -7.90
C PHE A 182 9.85 11.02 -8.53
N ALA A 183 10.16 12.31 -8.54
CA ALA A 183 9.30 13.34 -9.12
C ALA A 183 9.17 13.19 -10.65
N GLY A 184 8.06 13.70 -11.20
CA GLY A 184 7.80 13.70 -12.64
C GLY A 184 7.27 12.37 -13.19
N ASN A 185 6.86 11.45 -12.31
CA ASN A 185 6.17 10.23 -12.69
C ASN A 185 4.66 10.48 -12.85
N TYR A 186 3.96 9.51 -13.43
CA TYR A 186 2.51 9.51 -13.51
C TYR A 186 1.99 8.30 -12.73
N HIS A 187 0.90 8.46 -11.98
CA HIS A 187 0.25 7.36 -11.27
C HIS A 187 1.26 6.57 -10.43
N ILE A 188 2.01 7.31 -9.60
CA ILE A 188 3.03 6.73 -8.74
C ILE A 188 2.40 6.36 -7.41
N SER A 189 2.74 5.18 -6.91
CA SER A 189 2.21 4.64 -5.67
C SER A 189 3.25 3.76 -5.01
N VAL A 190 3.14 3.58 -3.70
CA VAL A 190 4.15 2.89 -2.88
C VAL A 190 3.53 1.85 -1.95
N SER A 191 4.27 0.77 -1.72
CA SER A 191 3.95 -0.27 -0.74
C SER A 191 5.24 -0.83 -0.14
N SER A 192 5.19 -1.29 1.10
CA SER A 192 6.33 -1.86 1.84
C SER A 192 6.19 -3.36 2.07
N ASP A 193 7.30 -4.08 1.92
CA ASP A 193 7.48 -5.46 2.39
C ASP A 193 8.31 -5.44 3.68
N PRO A 194 7.68 -5.45 4.86
CA PRO A 194 8.41 -5.46 6.13
C PRO A 194 9.18 -6.76 6.40
N VAL A 195 8.82 -7.86 5.72
CA VAL A 195 9.49 -9.16 5.91
C VAL A 195 10.86 -9.17 5.26
N HIS A 196 10.93 -8.66 4.03
CA HIS A 196 12.17 -8.64 3.26
C HIS A 196 12.82 -7.27 3.16
N ARG A 197 12.31 -6.27 3.88
CA ARG A 197 12.93 -4.94 3.99
C ARG A 197 13.00 -4.25 2.62
N ARG A 198 11.87 -4.23 1.91
CA ARG A 198 11.76 -3.66 0.57
C ARG A 198 10.68 -2.59 0.49
N LEU A 199 10.89 -1.65 -0.43
CA LEU A 199 9.86 -0.75 -0.93
C LEU A 199 9.61 -1.06 -2.40
N ALA A 200 8.34 -1.20 -2.76
CA ALA A 200 7.87 -1.34 -4.12
C ALA A 200 7.19 -0.03 -4.55
N ILE A 201 7.64 0.53 -5.66
CA ILE A 201 7.08 1.73 -6.27
C ILE A 201 6.48 1.33 -7.61
N ARG A 202 5.16 1.44 -7.71
CA ARG A 202 4.42 1.26 -8.96
C ARG A 202 4.27 2.62 -9.62
N TYR A 203 4.52 2.70 -10.92
CA TYR A 203 4.39 3.94 -11.69
C TYR A 203 3.95 3.66 -13.12
N TRP A 204 3.27 4.63 -13.74
CA TRP A 204 2.94 4.59 -15.16
C TRP A 204 4.12 5.09 -15.99
N ASN A 205 4.58 4.26 -16.93
CA ASN A 205 5.55 4.66 -17.92
C ASN A 205 4.82 5.11 -19.19
N ALA A 206 4.77 6.42 -19.41
CA ALA A 206 4.07 7.01 -20.57
C ALA A 206 4.67 6.56 -21.92
N SER A 207 6.00 6.39 -22.01
CA SER A 207 6.66 5.97 -23.26
C SER A 207 6.36 4.53 -23.65
N LEU A 208 6.08 3.67 -22.67
CA LEU A 208 5.75 2.26 -22.88
C LEU A 208 4.25 1.98 -22.76
N SER A 209 3.45 3.00 -22.44
CA SER A 209 2.01 2.88 -22.18
C SER A 209 1.68 1.70 -21.25
N SER A 210 2.46 1.51 -20.19
CA SER A 210 2.31 0.39 -19.27
C SER A 210 2.71 0.75 -17.83
N PHE A 211 2.10 0.06 -16.87
CA PHE A 211 2.56 0.12 -15.49
C PHE A 211 3.87 -0.65 -15.32
N ARG A 212 4.73 -0.10 -14.48
CA ARG A 212 5.96 -0.73 -14.03
C ARG A 212 6.01 -0.75 -12.52
N VAL A 213 6.81 -1.67 -12.00
CA VAL A 213 7.21 -1.71 -10.60
C VAL A 213 8.73 -1.58 -10.52
N ALA A 214 9.19 -0.73 -9.61
CA ALA A 214 10.57 -0.65 -9.16
C ALA A 214 10.67 -1.12 -7.71
N VAL A 215 11.65 -1.97 -7.40
CA VAL A 215 11.87 -2.48 -6.05
C VAL A 215 13.20 -1.95 -5.50
N TYR A 216 13.18 -1.46 -4.27
CA TYR A 216 14.33 -0.90 -3.57
C TYR A 216 14.58 -1.63 -2.26
N ASP A 217 15.84 -1.66 -1.81
CA ASP A 217 16.12 -1.89 -0.39
C ASP A 217 15.63 -0.66 0.37
N TRP A 218 14.79 -0.86 1.38
CA TRP A 218 14.17 0.28 2.07
C TRP A 218 15.17 1.10 2.92
N ASN A 219 16.40 0.62 3.14
CA ASN A 219 17.46 1.38 3.81
C ASN A 219 18.23 2.23 2.80
N ASP A 220 18.00 2.02 1.50
CA ASP A 220 18.78 2.60 0.42
C ASP A 220 17.91 2.87 -0.82
N VAL A 221 16.91 3.74 -0.64
CA VAL A 221 15.94 4.07 -1.68
C VAL A 221 16.51 5.14 -2.59
N HIS A 222 17.29 4.72 -3.58
CA HIS A 222 17.79 5.58 -4.64
C HIS A 222 18.00 4.80 -5.93
N ASP A 223 18.26 5.51 -7.04
CA ASP A 223 18.59 4.87 -8.30
C ASP A 223 20.07 4.42 -8.34
N PRO A 224 20.37 3.19 -8.81
CA PRO A 224 19.44 2.25 -9.45
C PRO A 224 18.62 1.40 -8.45
N ALA A 225 17.34 1.18 -8.77
CA ALA A 225 16.51 0.17 -8.11
C ALA A 225 17.14 -1.24 -8.19
N LEU A 226 16.77 -2.13 -7.26
CA LEU A 226 17.14 -3.55 -7.29
C LEU A 226 16.49 -4.29 -8.46
N LEU A 227 15.26 -3.93 -8.79
CA LEU A 227 14.51 -4.50 -9.90
C LEU A 227 13.64 -3.42 -10.55
N ARG A 228 13.51 -3.45 -11.88
CA ARG A 228 12.45 -2.73 -12.61
C ARG A 228 11.83 -3.63 -13.66
N VAL A 229 10.53 -3.87 -13.54
CA VAL A 229 9.78 -4.79 -14.40
C VAL A 229 8.47 -4.16 -14.87
N SER A 230 8.07 -4.49 -16.10
CA SER A 230 6.73 -4.18 -16.57
C SER A 230 5.74 -5.16 -15.96
N ILE A 231 4.56 -4.66 -15.58
CA ILE A 231 3.47 -5.48 -15.04
C ILE A 231 2.25 -5.41 -15.98
N PRO A 232 1.47 -6.49 -16.09
CA PRO A 232 0.18 -6.45 -16.80
C PRO A 232 -0.75 -5.40 -16.20
N GLN A 233 -1.53 -4.73 -17.05
CA GLN A 233 -2.59 -3.85 -16.59
C GLN A 233 -3.72 -4.67 -15.95
N THR A 234 -4.21 -4.21 -14.81
CA THR A 234 -5.39 -4.75 -14.15
C THR A 234 -6.56 -3.79 -14.32
N SER A 235 -7.79 -4.29 -14.22
CA SER A 235 -8.99 -3.51 -14.55
C SER A 235 -9.34 -2.43 -13.53
N PHE A 236 -9.10 -2.66 -12.24
CA PHE A 236 -9.42 -1.75 -11.14
C PHE A 236 -8.59 -2.09 -9.89
N ALA A 237 -7.32 -1.68 -9.87
CA ALA A 237 -6.41 -1.99 -8.76
C ALA A 237 -6.74 -1.14 -7.52
N GLN A 238 -7.08 -1.81 -6.42
CA GLN A 238 -7.39 -1.19 -5.12
C GLN A 238 -6.24 -1.26 -4.13
N GLY A 239 -5.10 -1.76 -4.57
CA GLY A 239 -3.89 -1.87 -3.77
C GLY A 239 -2.94 -2.91 -4.32
N PHE A 240 -1.67 -2.80 -3.90
CA PHE A 240 -0.68 -3.81 -4.18
C PHE A 240 0.30 -3.99 -3.02
N VAL A 241 0.95 -5.15 -2.99
CA VAL A 241 2.02 -5.43 -2.03
C VAL A 241 3.07 -6.35 -2.65
N LEU A 242 4.32 -6.14 -2.26
CA LEU A 242 5.42 -7.05 -2.55
C LEU A 242 5.61 -8.01 -1.36
N TYR A 243 5.88 -9.28 -1.65
CA TYR A 243 6.37 -10.23 -0.67
C TYR A 243 7.44 -11.14 -1.28
N GLY A 244 8.70 -10.77 -1.04
CA GLY A 244 9.85 -11.41 -1.68
C GLY A 244 9.80 -11.17 -3.18
N GLN A 245 9.76 -12.25 -3.97
CA GLN A 245 9.65 -12.19 -5.43
C GLN A 245 8.22 -11.97 -5.96
N TYR A 246 7.20 -12.16 -5.13
CA TYR A 246 5.81 -12.09 -5.55
C TYR A 246 5.23 -10.69 -5.38
N TYR A 247 4.55 -10.23 -6.43
CA TYR A 247 3.79 -9.00 -6.45
C TYR A 247 2.30 -9.31 -6.51
N TYR A 248 1.58 -8.78 -5.55
CA TYR A 248 0.15 -9.03 -5.37
C TYR A 248 -0.64 -7.77 -5.67
N VAL A 249 -1.68 -7.88 -6.47
CA VAL A 249 -2.63 -6.80 -6.74
C VAL A 249 -4.00 -7.22 -6.23
N LEU A 250 -4.58 -6.41 -5.34
CA LEU A 250 -5.98 -6.48 -4.98
C LEU A 250 -6.77 -5.70 -6.02
N ASN A 251 -7.67 -6.36 -6.73
CA ASN A 251 -8.41 -5.79 -7.85
C ASN A 251 -9.92 -5.91 -7.61
N GLY A 252 -10.72 -4.96 -8.08
CA GLY A 252 -12.20 -5.04 -8.10
C GLY A 252 -12.90 -3.88 -7.41
N LYS A 253 -14.17 -3.64 -7.77
CA LYS A 253 -14.95 -2.48 -7.28
C LYS A 253 -16.34 -2.86 -6.76
N CYS A 254 -16.75 -4.12 -6.91
CA CYS A 254 -18.12 -4.51 -6.58
C CYS A 254 -18.37 -4.49 -5.07
N LEU A 255 -19.44 -3.80 -4.66
CA LEU A 255 -20.06 -4.02 -3.37
C LEU A 255 -20.91 -5.29 -3.42
N PRO A 256 -21.11 -6.01 -2.30
CA PRO A 256 -21.98 -7.18 -2.27
C PRO A 256 -23.48 -6.89 -2.53
N SER A 257 -23.89 -5.62 -2.58
CA SER A 257 -25.22 -5.17 -3.01
C SER A 257 -25.37 -5.03 -4.53
N ASP A 258 -24.27 -5.07 -5.28
CA ASP A 258 -24.28 -4.67 -6.69
C ASP A 258 -24.73 -5.84 -7.56
N ALA A 259 -26.05 -5.95 -7.74
CA ALA A 259 -26.65 -6.91 -8.63
C ALA A 259 -26.10 -6.73 -10.05
N GLY A 260 -25.42 -7.75 -10.57
CA GLY A 260 -24.84 -7.75 -11.92
C GLY A 260 -23.45 -7.13 -12.04
N CYS A 261 -22.78 -6.78 -10.93
CA CYS A 261 -21.42 -6.27 -10.99
C CYS A 261 -20.43 -7.38 -11.38
N THR A 262 -19.67 -7.16 -12.45
CA THR A 262 -18.72 -8.13 -13.01
C THR A 262 -17.30 -7.99 -12.45
N ASP A 263 -16.99 -6.85 -11.83
CA ASP A 263 -15.66 -6.50 -11.29
C ASP A 263 -15.47 -6.97 -9.84
N SER A 264 -15.75 -8.27 -9.63
CA SER A 264 -15.60 -8.92 -8.33
C SER A 264 -14.17 -8.77 -7.80
N THR A 265 -14.04 -8.67 -6.48
CA THR A 265 -12.71 -8.61 -5.85
C THR A 265 -11.87 -9.84 -6.27
N GLN A 266 -10.61 -9.61 -6.58
CA GLN A 266 -9.68 -10.62 -7.06
C GLN A 266 -8.30 -10.33 -6.50
N LEU A 267 -7.58 -11.39 -6.14
CA LEU A 267 -6.13 -11.33 -5.96
C LEU A 267 -5.47 -11.77 -7.26
N ILE A 268 -4.60 -10.93 -7.80
CA ILE A 268 -3.73 -11.26 -8.91
C ILE A 268 -2.31 -11.39 -8.34
N GLU A 269 -1.69 -12.54 -8.50
CA GLU A 269 -0.29 -12.79 -8.15
C GLU A 269 0.57 -12.76 -9.41
N MET A 270 1.72 -12.11 -9.31
CA MET A 270 2.73 -12.05 -10.34
C MET A 270 4.08 -12.43 -9.75
N ASP A 271 4.86 -13.24 -10.47
CA ASP A 271 6.26 -13.51 -10.12
C ASP A 271 7.16 -12.49 -10.83
N LEU A 272 7.80 -11.62 -10.06
CA LEU A 272 8.64 -10.55 -10.62
C LEU A 272 10.03 -11.04 -11.05
N ASP A 273 10.49 -12.20 -10.56
CA ASP A 273 11.76 -12.79 -10.99
C ASP A 273 11.60 -13.56 -12.32
N SER A 274 10.35 -13.82 -12.76
CA SER A 274 10.04 -14.52 -14.01
C SER A 274 10.56 -13.81 -15.27
N VAL A 275 10.99 -12.55 -15.16
CA VAL A 275 11.35 -11.68 -16.29
C VAL A 275 12.85 -11.52 -16.51
N GLY A 276 13.67 -12.13 -15.63
CA GLY A 276 15.10 -12.41 -15.83
C GLY A 276 16.05 -11.21 -16.02
N SER A 277 15.58 -9.97 -16.12
CA SER A 277 16.44 -8.79 -16.25
C SER A 277 15.72 -7.47 -16.00
N GLN A 278 16.47 -6.51 -15.42
CA GLN A 278 16.02 -5.13 -15.27
C GLN A 278 15.71 -4.49 -16.62
N GLY A 279 14.60 -3.74 -16.68
CA GLY A 279 14.27 -2.91 -17.82
C GLY A 279 13.61 -3.65 -18.99
N SER A 280 13.46 -4.97 -18.90
CA SER A 280 12.74 -5.77 -19.89
C SER A 280 11.35 -5.21 -20.18
N SER A 281 10.99 -5.15 -21.46
CA SER A 281 9.62 -4.82 -21.89
C SER A 281 8.67 -6.01 -21.72
N THR A 282 9.21 -7.21 -21.48
CA THR A 282 8.42 -8.38 -21.11
C THR A 282 7.73 -8.11 -19.78
N GLN A 283 6.48 -8.52 -19.68
CA GLN A 283 5.69 -8.36 -18.45
C GLN A 283 5.97 -9.52 -17.49
N ALA A 284 5.87 -9.23 -16.19
CA ALA A 284 5.80 -10.28 -15.16
C ALA A 284 4.66 -11.25 -15.47
N THR A 285 4.88 -12.54 -15.22
CA THR A 285 3.89 -13.58 -15.49
C THR A 285 2.86 -13.61 -14.36
N ILE A 286 1.57 -13.60 -14.73
CA ILE A 286 0.49 -13.89 -13.77
C ILE A 286 0.57 -15.37 -13.41
N THR A 287 0.92 -15.67 -12.17
CA THR A 287 1.07 -17.05 -11.67
C THR A 287 -0.21 -17.57 -11.03
N GLN A 288 -1.04 -16.67 -10.48
CA GLN A 288 -2.33 -17.00 -9.90
C GLN A 288 -3.32 -15.84 -10.07
N GLN A 289 -4.58 -16.19 -10.36
CA GLN A 289 -5.71 -15.27 -10.28
C GLN A 289 -6.81 -15.95 -9.46
N ALA A 290 -7.04 -15.45 -8.25
CA ALA A 290 -8.02 -16.00 -7.31
C ALA A 290 -9.18 -15.01 -7.13
N HIS A 291 -10.39 -15.44 -7.46
CA HIS A 291 -11.60 -14.64 -7.24
C HIS A 291 -12.05 -14.73 -5.78
N THR A 292 -12.52 -13.61 -5.22
CA THR A 292 -13.06 -13.59 -3.85
C THR A 292 -14.37 -14.33 -3.69
N ALA A 293 -15.00 -14.84 -4.76
CA ALA A 293 -16.09 -15.82 -4.61
C ALA A 293 -15.63 -17.06 -3.81
N ALA A 294 -14.34 -17.43 -3.88
CA ALA A 294 -13.74 -18.43 -3.01
C ALA A 294 -13.51 -17.92 -1.58
N LEU A 295 -13.27 -16.61 -1.40
CA LEU A 295 -13.19 -15.89 -0.11
C LEU A 295 -14.55 -15.53 0.49
N ALA A 296 -15.65 -15.71 -0.24
CA ALA A 296 -16.98 -15.20 0.08
C ALA A 296 -17.58 -15.83 1.35
N THR A 297 -17.08 -16.97 1.82
CA THR A 297 -17.47 -17.56 3.11
C THR A 297 -16.80 -16.87 4.30
N THR A 298 -15.55 -16.41 4.15
CA THR A 298 -14.82 -15.62 5.15
C THR A 298 -15.20 -14.14 5.09
N LEU A 299 -15.51 -13.65 3.89
CA LEU A 299 -16.05 -12.32 3.61
C LEU A 299 -17.58 -12.27 3.69
N ALA A 300 -18.28 -13.35 4.04
CA ALA A 300 -19.76 -13.41 4.06
C ALA A 300 -20.40 -12.35 4.97
N GLY A 301 -19.63 -11.82 5.92
CA GLY A 301 -20.01 -10.69 6.77
C GLY A 301 -19.35 -9.35 6.41
N LEU A 302 -18.37 -9.33 5.50
CA LEU A 302 -17.62 -8.14 5.07
C LEU A 302 -18.23 -7.63 3.76
N LYS A 303 -19.30 -6.84 3.88
CA LYS A 303 -20.04 -6.29 2.75
C LYS A 303 -19.43 -4.99 2.23
N GLY A 304 -18.19 -5.04 1.75
CA GLY A 304 -17.44 -3.83 1.41
C GLY A 304 -16.61 -3.89 0.12
N GLU A 305 -16.31 -2.70 -0.38
CA GLU A 305 -15.38 -2.44 -1.48
C GLU A 305 -13.96 -2.76 -1.00
N PRO A 306 -13.17 -3.55 -1.75
CA PRO A 306 -11.80 -3.93 -1.35
C PRO A 306 -10.86 -2.74 -1.49
N GLU A 307 -10.07 -2.45 -0.45
CA GLU A 307 -9.34 -1.19 -0.31
C GLU A 307 -8.04 -1.41 0.48
N GLY A 308 -6.93 -1.51 -0.24
CA GLY A 308 -5.61 -1.79 0.32
C GLY A 308 -5.30 -3.27 0.57
N ILE A 309 -4.00 -3.59 0.50
CA ILE A 309 -3.44 -4.92 0.73
C ILE A 309 -2.05 -4.76 1.35
N ALA A 310 -1.70 -5.59 2.33
CA ALA A 310 -0.38 -5.57 2.95
C ALA A 310 0.04 -6.95 3.46
N VAL A 311 1.34 -7.10 3.74
CA VAL A 311 1.90 -8.27 4.42
C VAL A 311 2.46 -7.89 5.79
N HIS A 312 2.43 -8.84 6.71
CA HIS A 312 2.89 -8.68 8.09
C HIS A 312 3.50 -9.98 8.61
N ALA A 313 4.65 -9.89 9.28
CA ALA A 313 5.21 -10.97 10.07
C ALA A 313 4.80 -10.83 11.54
N ASP A 314 4.13 -11.84 12.09
CA ASP A 314 3.83 -11.85 13.53
C ASP A 314 5.10 -12.11 14.38
N ALA A 315 5.00 -11.95 15.70
CA ALA A 315 6.12 -12.19 16.61
C ALA A 315 6.64 -13.65 16.62
N ARG A 316 5.92 -14.58 16.00
CA ARG A 316 6.32 -15.98 15.80
C ARG A 316 6.84 -16.22 14.38
N GLY A 317 7.02 -15.15 13.59
CA GLY A 317 7.43 -15.11 12.19
C GLY A 317 6.47 -15.81 11.22
N HIS A 318 5.19 -15.98 11.58
CA HIS A 318 4.19 -16.33 10.58
C HIS A 318 3.91 -15.11 9.72
N ILE A 319 3.92 -15.32 8.41
CA ILE A 319 3.60 -14.24 7.48
C ILE A 319 2.11 -14.29 7.17
N GLY A 320 1.44 -13.15 7.23
CA GLY A 320 0.04 -13.02 6.83
C GLY A 320 -0.12 -12.06 5.65
N LEU A 321 -1.09 -12.38 4.78
CA LEU A 321 -1.60 -11.47 3.75
C LEU A 321 -2.90 -10.85 4.26
N PHE A 322 -3.02 -9.54 4.15
CA PHE A 322 -4.12 -8.77 4.72
C PHE A 322 -4.81 -7.93 3.66
N PHE A 323 -6.15 -7.91 3.69
CA PHE A 323 -6.99 -7.08 2.82
C PHE A 323 -7.78 -6.08 3.66
N GLY A 324 -7.94 -4.87 3.13
CA GLY A 324 -8.87 -3.88 3.66
C GLY A 324 -10.20 -3.91 2.90
N PHE A 325 -11.29 -3.58 3.60
CA PHE A 325 -12.63 -3.50 3.02
C PHE A 325 -13.40 -2.34 3.61
N ASN A 326 -14.08 -1.57 2.76
CA ASN A 326 -14.97 -0.46 3.15
C ASN A 326 -16.43 -0.85 2.96
N SER A 327 -17.19 -0.98 4.04
CA SER A 327 -18.64 -1.18 4.00
C SER A 327 -19.36 0.16 4.19
N ARG A 328 -20.31 0.48 3.31
CA ARG A 328 -21.20 1.63 3.49
C ARG A 328 -22.43 1.19 4.28
N LEU A 329 -22.58 1.74 5.49
CA LEU A 329 -23.73 1.54 6.36
C LEU A 329 -24.48 2.87 6.55
N LEU A 330 -25.72 2.79 7.02
CA LEU A 330 -26.42 3.94 7.59
C LEU A 330 -26.16 3.92 9.11
N ALA A 331 -25.77 5.06 9.68
CA ALA A 331 -25.71 5.24 11.13
C ALA A 331 -27.13 5.26 11.74
N GLU A 332 -27.23 5.11 13.06
CA GLU A 332 -28.52 5.11 13.80
C GLU A 332 -29.33 6.41 13.61
N ASN A 333 -28.69 7.47 13.12
CA ASN A 333 -29.30 8.77 12.79
C ASN A 333 -29.53 8.98 11.28
N ASN A 334 -29.51 7.91 10.46
CA ASN A 334 -29.62 7.94 9.00
C ASN A 334 -28.50 8.70 8.25
N LEU A 335 -27.36 9.01 8.90
CA LEU A 335 -26.21 9.55 8.18
C LEU A 335 -25.40 8.42 7.52
N PRO A 336 -24.83 8.65 6.31
CA PRO A 336 -23.89 7.70 5.72
C PRO A 336 -22.70 7.45 6.64
N LYS A 337 -22.35 6.19 6.82
CA LYS A 337 -21.26 5.70 7.67
C LYS A 337 -20.40 4.75 6.86
N VAL A 338 -19.09 4.93 6.90
CA VAL A 338 -18.15 3.95 6.38
C VAL A 338 -17.58 3.16 7.55
N VAL A 339 -17.62 1.83 7.43
CA VAL A 339 -16.93 0.91 8.34
C VAL A 339 -15.84 0.22 7.55
N SER A 340 -14.62 0.39 8.02
CA SER A 340 -13.45 -0.20 7.38
C SER A 340 -12.91 -1.35 8.20
N ILE A 341 -12.51 -2.43 7.54
CA ILE A 341 -12.04 -3.65 8.22
C ILE A 341 -10.75 -4.09 7.54
N VAL A 342 -9.75 -4.44 8.35
CA VAL A 342 -8.52 -5.10 7.88
C VAL A 342 -8.51 -6.54 8.38
N CYS A 343 -8.47 -7.49 7.44
CA CYS A 343 -8.55 -8.91 7.76
C CYS A 343 -7.39 -9.70 7.15
N LYS A 344 -6.92 -10.71 7.90
CA LYS A 344 -5.94 -11.68 7.42
C LYS A 344 -6.64 -12.72 6.56
N VAL A 345 -6.24 -12.82 5.30
CA VAL A 345 -6.85 -13.70 4.29
C VAL A 345 -5.94 -14.86 3.88
N GLY A 346 -4.63 -14.72 4.08
CA GLY A 346 -3.64 -15.74 3.79
C GLY A 346 -2.61 -15.86 4.91
N TRP A 347 -1.95 -17.02 4.99
CA TRP A 347 -0.87 -17.25 5.93
C TRP A 347 0.17 -18.23 5.40
N LEU A 348 1.42 -17.98 5.76
CA LEU A 348 2.51 -18.91 5.55
C LEU A 348 3.10 -19.29 6.91
N PRO A 349 3.39 -20.58 7.16
CA PRO A 349 4.09 -21.00 8.36
C PRO A 349 5.46 -20.31 8.42
N HIS A 350 6.04 -20.21 9.62
CA HIS A 350 7.35 -19.59 9.84
C HIS A 350 8.38 -20.13 8.84
N VAL A 351 8.78 -19.28 7.91
CA VAL A 351 9.93 -19.53 7.07
C VAL A 351 11.11 -19.06 7.90
N ALA A 352 11.99 -19.97 8.31
CA ALA A 352 13.22 -19.55 8.96
C ALA A 352 13.96 -18.64 7.96
N SER A 353 13.98 -17.32 8.21
CA SER A 353 14.89 -16.46 7.48
C SER A 353 16.32 -16.89 7.84
N PRO A 354 17.30 -16.71 6.93
CA PRO A 354 18.70 -16.78 7.34
C PRO A 354 18.86 -15.75 8.46
N GLN A 355 19.29 -16.19 9.64
CA GLN A 355 19.74 -15.28 10.67
C GLN A 355 20.69 -14.27 10.01
N PRO A 356 20.60 -12.95 10.31
CA PRO A 356 21.67 -12.06 9.96
C PRO A 356 22.92 -12.64 10.62
N ASP A 357 23.93 -12.97 9.81
CA ASP A 357 25.22 -13.43 10.30
C ASP A 357 25.61 -12.54 11.48
N SER A 358 25.69 -13.16 12.65
CA SER A 358 26.18 -12.51 13.86
C SER A 358 27.48 -11.81 13.51
N CYS A 359 27.54 -10.49 13.73
CA CYS A 359 28.79 -9.74 13.59
C CYS A 359 29.91 -10.50 14.32
N PRO A 360 31.04 -10.81 13.67
CA PRO A 360 32.14 -11.45 14.35
C PRO A 360 32.66 -10.50 15.44
N ASN A 361 32.87 -11.06 16.64
CA ASN A 361 33.50 -10.39 17.78
C ASN A 361 34.90 -9.86 17.45
#